data_AF-A0A2J4G9G4-F1
#
_entry.id   AF-A0A2J4G9G4-F1
#
_cell.length_a   1.000
_cell.length_b   1.000
_cell.length_c   1.000
_cell.angle_alpha   90.00
_cell.angle_beta   90.00
_cell.angle_gamma   90.00
#
_symmetry.space_group_name_H-M   'P 1'
#
loop_
_entity.id
_entity.type
_entity.pdbx_description
1 polymer ?
#
loop_
_entity_poly.entity_id
_entity_poly.type
_entity_poly.pdbx_seq_one_letter_code
_entity_poly.pdbx_strand_id
1 'polypeptide(L)'
;MNEKAKPEHALVKVRIAGELHKRVRAGRKVYRGFFVLMADGKMLLNLGKRNSRGGFDGEREITFERTLAIVAKSGPSGLEGSLPDGGRWFVLHLAPSSMERRVVLKLPIVGEESLKLEVRGAFDIKELELCRNCDYRELIELQPT
;
A
#
# COMPACT_ATOMS: atom_id res chain seq x y z
N MET A 1 -21.37 34.19 20.66
CA MET A 1 -20.06 33.51 20.53
C MET A 1 -20.18 32.53 19.39
N ASN A 2 -19.46 32.76 18.29
CA ASN A 2 -19.51 31.87 17.12
C ASN A 2 -18.86 30.54 17.49
N GLU A 3 -19.66 29.48 17.59
CA GLU A 3 -19.17 28.12 17.51
C GLU A 3 -18.51 27.95 16.15
N LYS A 4 -17.17 27.88 16.13
CA LYS A 4 -16.44 27.45 14.95
C LYS A 4 -16.91 26.03 14.65
N ALA A 5 -17.74 25.87 13.62
CA ALA A 5 -18.00 24.58 13.02
C ALA A 5 -16.65 23.90 12.79
N LYS A 6 -16.41 22.77 13.49
CA LYS A 6 -15.30 21.88 13.15
C LYS A 6 -15.46 21.55 11.68
N PRO A 7 -14.40 21.60 10.85
CA PRO A 7 -14.52 21.13 9.49
C PRO A 7 -15.05 19.70 9.55
N GLU A 8 -16.21 19.46 8.95
CA GLU A 8 -16.68 18.11 8.64
C GLU A 8 -15.57 17.47 7.84
N HIS A 9 -14.78 16.61 8.48
CA HIS A 9 -13.84 15.76 7.77
C HIS A 9 -14.69 14.80 6.95
N ALA A 10 -14.94 15.18 5.69
CA ALA A 10 -15.72 14.38 4.76
C ALA A 10 -15.08 12.99 4.69
N LEU A 11 -15.89 11.98 5.02
CA LEU A 11 -15.47 10.59 5.03
C LEU A 11 -15.13 10.17 3.60
N VAL A 12 -13.84 10.03 3.28
CA VAL A 12 -13.39 9.68 1.94
C VAL A 12 -13.43 8.17 1.77
N LYS A 13 -14.04 7.74 0.66
CA LYS A 13 -14.06 6.35 0.22
C LYS A 13 -13.01 6.13 -0.86
N VAL A 14 -12.17 5.11 -0.66
CA VAL A 14 -11.27 4.60 -1.69
C VAL A 14 -11.55 3.13 -1.93
N ARG A 15 -11.40 2.72 -3.17
CA ARG A 15 -11.40 1.33 -3.59
C ARG A 15 -9.96 0.84 -3.70
N ILE A 16 -9.67 -0.29 -3.07
CA ILE A 16 -8.41 -1.01 -3.14
C ILE A 16 -8.62 -2.29 -3.93
N ALA A 17 -7.73 -2.59 -4.87
CA ALA A 17 -7.76 -3.84 -5.65
C ALA A 17 -6.36 -4.44 -5.77
N GLY A 18 -6.26 -5.77 -5.81
CA GLY A 18 -4.98 -6.47 -6.00
C GLY A 18 -4.53 -7.29 -4.79
N GLU A 19 -3.24 -7.59 -4.73
CA GLU A 19 -2.68 -8.56 -3.79
C GLU A 19 -2.03 -7.85 -2.59
N LEU A 20 -2.39 -8.26 -1.37
CA LEU A 20 -1.75 -7.75 -0.14
C LEU A 20 -0.55 -8.57 0.30
N HIS A 21 -0.38 -9.78 -0.22
CA HIS A 21 0.73 -10.65 0.13
C HIS A 21 1.03 -11.64 -0.99
N LYS A 22 2.32 -11.83 -1.30
CA LYS A 22 2.78 -12.78 -2.30
C LYS A 22 4.05 -13.47 -1.84
N ARG A 23 4.15 -14.76 -2.12
CA ARG A 23 5.30 -15.61 -1.81
C ARG A 23 5.87 -16.20 -3.10
N VAL A 24 7.17 -16.01 -3.32
CA VAL A 24 7.89 -16.49 -4.50
C VAL A 24 9.06 -17.34 -4.06
N ARG A 25 9.29 -18.48 -4.72
CA ARG A 25 10.47 -19.32 -4.49
C ARG A 25 11.46 -19.12 -5.63
N ALA A 26 12.70 -18.76 -5.30
CA ALA A 26 13.78 -18.64 -6.27
C ALA A 26 14.99 -19.45 -5.77
N GLY A 27 15.23 -20.58 -6.44
CA GLY A 27 16.19 -21.60 -5.99
C GLY A 27 15.84 -22.14 -4.60
N ARG A 28 16.79 -22.04 -3.66
CA ARG A 28 16.63 -22.47 -2.26
C ARG A 28 16.01 -21.42 -1.34
N LYS A 29 15.85 -20.18 -1.81
CA LYS A 29 15.32 -19.06 -1.01
C LYS A 29 13.84 -18.84 -1.28
N VAL A 30 13.14 -18.37 -0.24
CA VAL A 30 11.76 -17.91 -0.33
C VAL A 30 11.76 -16.40 -0.15
N TYR A 31 11.12 -15.70 -1.07
CA TYR A 31 10.90 -14.26 -1.03
C TYR A 31 9.44 -13.99 -0.73
N ARG A 32 9.18 -12.91 0.00
CA ARG A 32 7.85 -12.48 0.41
C ARG A 32 7.69 -11.01 0.06
N GLY A 33 6.48 -10.60 -0.26
CA GLY A 33 6.07 -9.21 -0.35
C GLY A 33 4.76 -9.03 0.39
N PHE A 34 4.56 -7.89 1.05
CA PHE A 34 3.29 -7.55 1.68
C PHE A 34 2.97 -6.06 1.60
N PHE A 35 1.67 -5.76 1.61
CA PHE A 35 1.09 -4.46 1.87
C PHE A 35 0.28 -4.50 3.17
N VAL A 36 0.47 -3.50 4.02
CA VAL A 36 -0.33 -3.25 5.22
C VAL A 36 -0.98 -1.89 5.08
N LEU A 37 -2.29 -1.84 5.27
CA LEU A 37 -3.06 -0.60 5.18
C LEU A 37 -3.47 -0.15 6.58
N MET A 38 -3.33 1.15 6.84
CA MET A 38 -3.73 1.78 8.09
C MET A 38 -4.59 3.00 7.79
N ALA A 39 -5.86 2.97 8.21
CA ALA A 39 -6.75 4.15 8.13
C ALA A 39 -6.76 4.85 9.49
N ASP A 40 -6.42 6.13 9.49
CA ASP A 40 -6.47 7.01 10.66
C ASP A 40 -5.73 6.48 11.89
N GLY A 41 -4.60 5.81 11.64
CA GLY A 41 -3.75 5.20 12.67
C GLY A 41 -4.18 3.80 13.12
N LYS A 42 -5.24 3.23 12.52
CA LYS A 42 -5.72 1.87 12.80
C LYS A 42 -5.38 0.94 11.64
N MET A 43 -4.68 -0.15 11.94
CA MET A 43 -4.42 -1.21 10.96
C MET A 43 -5.74 -1.84 10.53
N LEU A 44 -5.92 -1.96 9.22
CA LEU A 44 -7.08 -2.60 8.62
C LEU A 44 -6.84 -4.10 8.57
N LEU A 45 -7.47 -4.81 9.51
CA LEU A 45 -7.45 -6.26 9.58
C LEU A 45 -8.56 -6.82 8.69
N ASN A 46 -8.28 -7.92 7.98
CA ASN A 46 -9.27 -8.64 7.16
C ASN A 46 -9.84 -7.87 5.96
N LEU A 47 -8.96 -7.24 5.17
CA LEU A 47 -9.32 -6.67 3.86
C LEU A 47 -9.81 -7.74 2.86
N GLY A 48 -9.69 -9.02 3.18
CA GLY A 48 -10.73 -9.98 2.81
C GLY A 48 -10.28 -11.44 2.84
N LYS A 49 -10.96 -12.29 2.07
CA LYS A 49 -10.72 -13.74 2.08
C LYS A 49 -9.33 -14.03 1.52
N ARG A 50 -8.48 -14.61 2.38
CA ARG A 50 -7.20 -15.16 1.96
C ARG A 50 -7.45 -16.32 1.01
N ASN A 51 -6.92 -16.26 -0.21
CA ASN A 51 -6.88 -17.44 -1.07
C ASN A 51 -5.88 -18.46 -0.49
N SER A 52 -5.88 -19.69 -1.01
CA SER A 52 -5.04 -20.79 -0.52
C SER A 52 -3.54 -20.52 -0.61
N ARG A 53 -3.12 -19.46 -1.32
CA ARG A 53 -1.73 -19.00 -1.43
C ARG A 53 -1.41 -17.79 -0.53
N GLY A 54 -2.37 -17.37 0.30
CA GLY A 54 -2.24 -16.22 1.21
C GLY A 54 -2.41 -14.86 0.53
N GLY A 55 -2.87 -14.82 -0.72
CA GLY A 55 -3.25 -13.60 -1.43
C GLY A 55 -4.70 -13.20 -1.15
N PHE A 56 -5.15 -12.08 -1.71
CA PHE A 56 -6.53 -11.61 -1.62
C PHE A 56 -7.06 -11.48 -3.06
N ASP A 57 -8.18 -12.11 -3.36
CA ASP A 57 -8.86 -11.95 -4.64
C ASP A 57 -10.06 -11.02 -4.44
N GLY A 58 -9.97 -9.79 -4.95
CA GLY A 58 -11.10 -8.86 -5.03
C GLY A 58 -10.76 -7.38 -4.90
N GLU A 59 -11.82 -6.57 -4.94
CA GLU A 59 -11.81 -5.15 -4.62
C GLU A 59 -12.43 -4.92 -3.23
N ARG A 60 -11.99 -3.88 -2.53
CA ARG A 60 -12.58 -3.42 -1.28
C ARG A 60 -12.72 -1.93 -1.20
N GLU A 61 -13.82 -1.49 -0.62
CA GLU A 61 -14.00 -0.11 -0.19
C GLU A 61 -13.41 0.07 1.20
N ILE A 62 -12.60 1.10 1.37
CA ILE A 62 -12.00 1.54 2.62
C ILE A 62 -12.35 3.00 2.81
N THR A 63 -12.67 3.35 4.05
CA THR A 63 -12.98 4.72 4.44
C THR A 63 -11.90 5.25 5.37
N PHE A 64 -11.53 6.51 5.19
CA PHE A 64 -10.65 7.22 6.12
C PHE A 64 -11.00 8.71 6.15
N GLU A 65 -10.69 9.36 7.27
CA GLU A 65 -11.04 10.78 7.52
C GLU A 65 -9.84 11.71 7.45
N ARG A 66 -8.65 11.24 7.81
CA ARG A 66 -7.43 12.06 7.92
C ARG A 66 -6.29 11.50 7.10
N THR A 67 -6.03 10.20 7.19
CA THR A 67 -4.91 9.59 6.47
C THR A 67 -5.14 8.11 6.22
N LEU A 68 -4.81 7.66 5.01
CA LEU A 68 -4.60 6.26 4.70
C LEU A 68 -3.11 6.04 4.44
N ALA A 69 -2.45 5.27 5.32
CA ALA A 69 -1.06 4.87 5.14
C ALA A 69 -0.99 3.46 4.56
N ILE A 70 -0.15 3.26 3.56
CA ILE A 70 0.10 1.98 2.91
C ILE A 70 1.58 1.65 3.08
N VAL A 71 1.86 0.69 3.95
CA VAL A 71 3.20 0.20 4.23
C VAL A 71 3.47 -1.01 3.37
N ALA A 72 4.55 -0.98 2.61
CA ALA A 72 4.96 -2.01 1.68
C ALA A 72 6.34 -2.55 2.05
N LYS A 73 6.53 -3.88 1.98
CA LYS A 73 7.83 -4.49 2.21
C LYS A 73 7.99 -5.81 1.45
N SER A 74 9.12 -6.00 0.78
CA SER A 74 9.47 -7.26 0.11
C SER A 74 10.91 -7.66 0.37
N GLY A 75 11.20 -8.96 0.40
CA GLY A 75 12.56 -9.48 0.60
C GLY A 75 12.61 -10.98 0.88
N PRO A 76 13.82 -11.56 1.03
CA PRO A 76 13.99 -12.96 1.41
C PRO A 76 13.55 -13.20 2.87
N SER A 77 12.89 -14.34 3.11
CA SER A 77 12.46 -14.75 4.45
C SER A 77 13.68 -14.90 5.39
N GLY A 78 13.64 -14.22 6.54
CA GLY A 78 14.68 -14.33 7.59
C GLY A 78 15.81 -13.29 7.52
N LEU A 79 15.78 -12.35 6.57
CA LEU A 79 16.80 -11.29 6.41
C LEU A 79 16.18 -9.90 6.18
N GLU A 80 14.91 -9.73 6.54
CA GLU A 80 14.07 -8.58 6.23
C GLU A 80 14.49 -7.27 6.97
N GLY A 81 15.63 -7.21 7.64
CA GLY A 81 15.99 -6.04 8.47
C GLY A 81 17.47 -5.74 8.65
N SER A 82 18.41 -6.51 8.09
CA SER A 82 19.83 -6.43 8.50
C SER A 82 20.85 -6.30 7.38
N LEU A 83 20.45 -6.02 6.13
CA LEU A 83 21.39 -5.77 5.04
C LEU A 83 21.01 -4.53 4.21
N PRO A 84 21.97 -3.89 3.51
CA PRO A 84 21.69 -2.90 2.46
C PRO A 84 20.76 -3.43 1.35
N ASP A 85 20.72 -4.76 1.19
CA ASP A 85 19.84 -5.52 0.29
C ASP A 85 18.65 -6.17 1.04
N GLY A 86 18.38 -5.72 2.28
CA GLY A 86 17.45 -6.29 3.27
C GLY A 86 15.97 -6.21 2.91
N GLY A 87 15.68 -6.05 1.62
CA GLY A 87 14.36 -5.90 1.07
C GLY A 87 14.05 -4.48 0.63
N ARG A 88 13.06 -4.35 -0.26
CA ARG A 88 12.50 -3.07 -0.66
C ARG A 88 11.38 -2.71 0.30
N TRP A 89 11.27 -1.45 0.68
CA TRP A 89 10.14 -0.96 1.45
C TRP A 89 9.79 0.46 1.04
N PHE A 90 8.52 0.78 1.20
CA PHE A 90 8.03 2.15 1.14
C PHE A 90 6.81 2.32 2.04
N VAL A 91 6.53 3.55 2.41
CA VAL A 91 5.30 3.96 3.08
C VAL A 91 4.71 5.10 2.28
N LEU A 92 3.48 4.90 1.80
CA LEU A 92 2.72 5.93 1.09
C LEU A 92 1.62 6.46 2.00
N HIS A 93 1.60 7.77 2.23
CA HIS A 93 0.56 8.45 2.97
C HIS A 93 -0.38 9.18 2.01
N LEU A 94 -1.66 8.85 2.09
CA LEU A 94 -2.73 9.47 1.33
C LEU A 94 -3.56 10.36 2.26
N ALA A 95 -3.93 11.54 1.78
CA ALA A 95 -4.84 12.47 2.44
C ALA A 95 -6.18 12.55 1.68
N PRO A 96 -7.29 12.89 2.34
CA PRO A 96 -8.56 13.20 1.68
C PRO A 96 -8.38 14.29 0.61
N SER A 97 -9.10 14.16 -0.50
CA SER A 97 -9.09 15.11 -1.62
C SER A 97 -10.50 15.30 -2.16
N SER A 98 -10.72 16.40 -2.89
CA SER A 98 -11.91 16.62 -3.71
C SER A 98 -11.83 16.03 -5.11
N MET A 99 -10.64 15.61 -5.55
CA MET A 99 -10.36 15.02 -6.85
C MET A 99 -10.17 13.51 -6.76
N GLU A 100 -10.82 12.76 -7.65
CA GLU A 100 -10.54 11.33 -7.82
C GLU A 100 -9.17 11.11 -8.47
N ARG A 101 -8.43 10.14 -7.92
CA ARG A 101 -7.13 9.69 -8.42
C ARG A 101 -7.07 8.18 -8.47
N ARG A 102 -6.16 7.68 -9.30
CA ARG A 102 -5.75 6.28 -9.37
C ARG A 102 -4.25 6.18 -9.16
N VAL A 103 -3.82 5.32 -8.25
CA VAL A 103 -2.42 4.95 -8.07
C VAL A 103 -2.27 3.44 -8.09
N VAL A 104 -1.29 2.96 -8.85
CA VAL A 104 -0.89 1.55 -8.86
C VAL A 104 0.45 1.45 -8.15
N LEU A 105 0.43 0.72 -7.05
CA LEU A 105 1.59 0.41 -6.24
C LEU A 105 2.17 -0.92 -6.71
N LYS A 106 3.45 -0.93 -7.03
CA LYS A 106 4.20 -2.10 -7.46
C LYS A 106 5.34 -2.33 -6.47
N LEU A 107 5.43 -3.54 -5.95
CA LEU A 107 6.48 -3.92 -5.03
C LEU A 107 7.23 -5.12 -5.62
N PRO A 108 8.38 -4.89 -6.27
CA PRO A 108 9.13 -5.97 -6.87
C PRO A 108 9.74 -6.90 -5.79
N ILE A 109 9.67 -8.20 -6.03
CA ILE A 109 10.01 -9.26 -5.06
C ILE A 109 11.35 -9.91 -5.43
N VAL A 110 11.42 -10.58 -6.58
CA VAL A 110 12.63 -11.24 -7.08
C VAL A 110 12.48 -11.53 -8.58
N GLY A 111 13.53 -11.29 -9.38
CA GLY A 111 13.42 -11.38 -10.84
C GLY A 111 12.33 -10.42 -11.37
N GLU A 112 11.45 -10.91 -12.24
CA GLU A 112 10.32 -10.15 -12.79
C GLU A 112 9.07 -10.17 -11.88
N GLU A 113 9.09 -10.95 -10.79
CA GLU A 113 7.94 -11.09 -9.90
C GLU A 113 7.71 -9.83 -9.07
N SER A 114 6.47 -9.35 -9.06
CA SER A 114 6.03 -8.22 -8.26
C SER A 114 4.70 -8.50 -7.56
N LEU A 115 4.47 -7.80 -6.44
CA LEU A 115 3.19 -7.64 -5.78
C LEU A 115 2.58 -6.32 -6.23
N LYS A 116 1.28 -6.27 -6.54
CA LYS A 116 0.62 -5.05 -7.02
C LYS A 116 -0.64 -4.74 -6.22
N LEU A 117 -0.83 -3.46 -5.90
CA LEU A 117 -2.01 -2.93 -5.23
C LEU A 117 -2.45 -1.65 -5.93
N GLU A 118 -3.69 -1.60 -6.36
CA GLU A 118 -4.32 -0.41 -6.91
C GLU A 118 -5.17 0.29 -5.86
N VAL A 119 -5.11 1.61 -5.83
CA VAL A 119 -5.96 2.48 -5.01
C VAL A 119 -6.62 3.51 -5.90
N ARG A 120 -7.95 3.59 -5.83
CA ARG A 120 -8.77 4.54 -6.58
C ARG A 120 -9.73 5.26 -5.66
N GLY A 121 -9.87 6.57 -5.80
CA GLY A 121 -10.88 7.36 -5.09
C GLY A 121 -10.41 8.78 -4.84
N ALA A 122 -11.13 9.50 -3.98
CA ALA A 122 -10.90 10.92 -3.75
C ALA A 122 -9.75 11.19 -2.76
N PHE A 123 -8.51 10.95 -3.18
CA PHE A 123 -7.31 11.12 -2.34
C PHE A 123 -6.20 11.91 -3.04
N ASP A 124 -5.31 12.50 -2.25
CA ASP A 124 -4.04 13.12 -2.65
C ASP A 124 -2.87 12.34 -2.04
N ILE A 125 -1.72 12.30 -2.73
CA ILE A 125 -0.49 11.80 -2.11
C ILE A 125 0.09 12.91 -1.24
N LYS A 126 0.18 12.65 0.06
CA LYS A 126 0.74 13.58 1.04
C LYS A 126 2.25 13.39 1.18
N GLU A 127 2.69 12.15 1.31
CA GLU A 127 4.06 11.80 1.63
C GLU A 127 4.41 10.40 1.15
N LEU A 128 5.66 10.22 0.73
CA LEU A 128 6.23 8.94 0.32
C LEU A 128 7.60 8.77 0.99
N GLU A 129 7.71 7.76 1.83
CA GLU A 129 8.97 7.31 2.41
C GLU A 129 9.41 6.01 1.73
N LEU A 130 10.70 5.84 1.45
CA LEU A 130 11.19 4.64 0.78
C LEU A 130 12.61 4.28 1.19
N CYS A 131 12.97 3.03 0.96
CA CYS A 131 14.33 2.54 1.18
C CYS A 131 15.33 3.31 0.31
N ARG A 132 16.52 3.65 0.84
CA ARG A 132 17.52 4.50 0.14
C ARG A 132 17.91 3.97 -1.25
N ASN A 133 17.85 2.67 -1.45
CA ASN A 133 18.27 2.00 -2.69
C ASN A 133 17.08 1.70 -3.64
N CYS A 134 15.88 2.19 -3.32
CA CYS A 134 14.66 1.96 -4.08
C CYS A 134 14.44 3.10 -5.10
N ASP A 135 14.27 2.80 -6.39
CA ASP A 135 13.78 3.76 -7.37
C ASP A 135 12.25 3.91 -7.24
N TYR A 136 11.78 5.11 -6.95
CA TYR A 136 10.35 5.41 -6.78
C TYR A 136 9.52 5.09 -8.04
N ARG A 137 10.10 5.25 -9.24
CA ARG A 137 9.40 5.01 -10.52
C ARG A 137 9.06 3.54 -10.73
N GLU A 138 9.86 2.66 -10.15
CA GLU A 138 9.59 1.23 -10.18
C GLU A 138 8.53 0.80 -9.16
N LEU A 139 8.24 1.68 -8.18
CA LEU A 139 7.39 1.37 -7.03
C LEU A 139 5.97 1.93 -7.15
N ILE A 140 5.80 3.09 -7.77
CA ILE A 140 4.53 3.81 -7.80
C ILE A 140 4.29 4.37 -9.18
N GLU A 141 3.13 4.04 -9.75
CA GLU A 141 2.63 4.61 -10.99
C GLU A 141 1.34 5.39 -10.70
N LEU A 142 1.40 6.71 -10.90
CA LEU A 142 0.24 7.58 -10.83
C LEU A 142 -0.38 7.69 -12.21
N GLN A 143 -1.67 7.38 -12.30
CA GLN A 143 -2.40 7.51 -13.54
C GLN A 143 -3.42 8.65 -13.43
N PRO A 144 -3.56 9.49 -14.48
CA PRO A 144 -4.70 10.36 -14.58
C PRO A 144 -5.97 9.51 -14.63
N THR A 145 -7.00 9.95 -13.89
CA THR A 145 -8.32 9.30 -13.84
C THR A 145 -9.16 9.66 -15.04
#